data_AF-A0A383AZD0-F1
#
_entry.id   AF-A0A383AZD0-F1
#
_cell.length_a   1.000
_cell.length_b   1.000
_cell.length_c   1.000
_cell.angle_alpha   90.00
_cell.angle_beta   90.00
_cell.angle_gamma   90.00
#
_symmetry.space_group_name_H-M   'P 1'
#
loop_
_entity.id
_entity.type
_entity.pdbx_description
1 polymer ?
#
loop_
_entity_poly.entity_id
_entity_poly.type
_entity_poly.pdbx_seq_one_letter_code
_entity_poly.pdbx_strand_id
1 'polypeptide(L)' 'MNYIFFDLETSGSNTSHDSILEAFFMLTNESFQELDRLGPLRCRLKEGVIPNLNAVLINRSTVNLL' A
#
# COMPACT_ATOMS: atom_id res chain seq x y z
N MET A 1 -5.42 -15.74 -19.80
CA MET A 1 -4.50 -15.39 -18.71
C MET A 1 -5.07 -14.20 -17.98
N ASN A 2 -4.96 -14.17 -16.65
CA ASN A 2 -5.36 -13.00 -15.86
C ASN A 2 -4.10 -12.36 -15.26
N TYR A 3 -4.12 -11.03 -15.12
CA TYR A 3 -3.02 -10.25 -14.51
C TYR A 3 -3.50 -9.61 -13.23
N ILE A 4 -2.61 -9.50 -12.24
CA ILE A 4 -2.85 -8.71 -11.04
C ILE A 4 -1.88 -7.53 -11.07
N PHE A 5 -2.44 -6.33 -11.14
CA PHE A 5 -1.72 -5.09 -10.87
C PHE A 5 -1.88 -4.75 -9.39
N PHE A 6 -0.80 -4.33 -8.74
CA PHE A 6 -0.85 -3.94 -7.34
C PHE A 6 0.13 -2.80 -7.08
N ASP A 7 -0.16 -2.07 -6.01
CA ASP A 7 0.72 -1.02 -5.49
C ASP A 7 0.64 -0.98 -3.97
N LEU A 8 1.75 -0.58 -3.34
CA LEU A 8 1.92 -0.56 -1.89
C LEU A 8 2.43 0.81 -1.44
N GLU A 9 1.72 1.39 -0.48
CA GLU A 9 2.19 2.56 0.25
C GLU A 9 2.81 2.07 1.56
N THR A 10 4.07 2.42 1.82
CA THR A 10 4.84 1.89 2.96
C THR A 10 5.29 2.98 3.93
N SER A 11 5.66 2.58 5.15
CA SER A 11 6.21 3.47 6.16
C SER A 11 7.62 3.96 5.84
N GLY A 12 8.24 3.46 4.78
CA GLY A 12 9.60 3.76 4.35
C GLY A 12 10.05 2.84 3.21
N SER A 13 11.27 3.03 2.71
CA SER A 13 11.80 2.34 1.53
C SER A 13 12.53 1.03 1.83
N ASN A 14 12.72 0.67 3.10
CA ASN A 14 13.43 -0.56 3.47
C ASN A 14 12.48 -1.75 3.52
N THR A 15 12.59 -2.65 2.55
CA THR A 15 11.74 -3.84 2.43
C THR A 15 11.84 -4.83 3.59
N SER A 16 12.88 -4.75 4.42
CA SER A 16 13.09 -5.66 5.56
C SER A 16 12.64 -5.09 6.90
N HIS A 17 12.42 -3.77 6.99
CA HIS A 17 12.19 -3.09 8.28
C HIS A 17 10.97 -2.17 8.28
N ASP A 18 10.58 -1.63 7.13
CA ASP A 18 9.39 -0.81 7.00
C ASP A 18 8.14 -1.67 6.82
N SER A 19 7.01 -1.13 7.24
CA SER A 19 5.71 -1.78 7.17
C SER A 19 4.90 -1.25 6.00
N ILE A 20 4.04 -2.10 5.44
CA ILE A 20 2.98 -1.64 4.52
C ILE A 20 1.98 -0.81 5.35
N LEU A 21 1.45 0.25 4.76
CA LEU A 21 0.41 1.13 5.32
C LEU A 21 -0.90 1.03 4.53
N GLU A 22 -0.79 0.97 3.20
CA GLU A 22 -1.92 0.78 2.30
C GLU A 22 -1.54 -0.17 1.17
N ALA A 23 -2.50 -0.97 0.71
CA ALA A 23 -2.34 -1.85 -0.44
C ALA A 23 -3.56 -1.77 -1.36
N PHE A 24 -3.30 -1.83 -2.66
CA PHE A 24 -4.33 -1.90 -3.70
C PHE A 24 -4.02 -3.02 -4.68
N PHE A 25 -5.05 -3.72 -5.13
CA PHE A 25 -4.96 -4.81 -6.10
C PHE A 25 -6.07 -4.68 -7.15
N MET A 26 -5.75 -4.99 -8.41
CA MET A 26 -6.67 -5.04 -9.53
C MET A 26 -6.41 -6.27 -10.38
N LEU A 27 -7.44 -7.09 -10.57
CA LEU A 27 -7.42 -8.23 -11.47
C LEU A 27 -7.88 -7.77 -12.86
N THR A 28 -7.13 -8.11 -13.91
CA THR A 28 -7.51 -7.83 -15.30
C THR A 28 -7.42 -9.08 -16.18
N ASN A 29 -8.12 -9.07 -17.31
CA ASN A 29 -7.91 -10.03 -18.39
C ASN A 29 -6.73 -9.62 -19.31
N GLU A 30 -6.50 -10.36 -20.38
CA GLU A 30 -5.41 -10.12 -21.35
C GLU A 30 -5.54 -8.83 -22.16
N SER A 31 -6.75 -8.29 -22.24
CA SER A 31 -7.02 -6.98 -22.87
C SER A 31 -6.95 -5.84 -21.87
N PHE A 32 -6.40 -6.07 -20.67
CA PHE A 32 -6.31 -5.13 -19.55
C PHE A 32 -7.67 -4.57 -19.10
N GLN A 33 -8.75 -5.33 -19.31
CA GLN A 33 -10.06 -4.96 -18.78
C GLN A 33 -10.14 -5.41 -17.32
N GLU A 34 -10.54 -4.50 -16.43
CA GLU A 34 -10.76 -4.79 -15.00
C GLU A 34 -11.84 -5.89 -14.86
N LEU A 35 -11.48 -6.94 -14.13
CA LEU A 35 -12.36 -8.04 -13.75
C LEU A 35 -12.79 -7.91 -12.30
N ASP A 36 -11.88 -7.44 -11.43
CA ASP A 36 -12.13 -7.24 -10.00
C ASP A 36 -11.11 -6.28 -9.39
N ARG A 37 -11.44 -5.72 -8.22
CA ARG A 37 -10.56 -4.85 -7.44
C ARG A 37 -10.67 -5.10 -5.94
N LEU A 38 -9.55 -4.91 -5.24
CA LEU A 38 -9.48 -4.97 -3.79
C LEU A 38 -8.62 -3.82 -3.24
N GLY A 39 -9.25 -2.89 -2.53
CA GLY A 39 -8.57 -1.79 -1.83
C GLY A 39 -9.28 -0.43 -1.92
N PRO A 40 -8.79 0.61 -1.23
CA PRO A 40 -7.56 0.59 -0.43
C PRO A 40 -7.70 -0.23 0.85
N LEU A 41 -6.81 -1.19 1.04
CA LEU A 41 -6.67 -1.94 2.29
C LEU A 41 -5.68 -1.20 3.17
N ARG A 42 -6.10 -0.78 4.36
CA ARG A 42 -5.24 -0.05 5.30
C ARG A 42 -4.84 -0.92 6.47
N CYS A 43 -3.60 -0.76 6.90
CA CYS A 43 -3.07 -1.41 8.09
C CYS A 43 -2.47 -0.38 9.05
N ARG A 44 -2.69 -0.64 10.33
CA ARG A 44 -2.15 0.19 11.41
C ARG A 44 -0.71 -0.19 11.67
N LEU A 45 0.16 0.80 11.83
CA LEU A 45 1.49 0.61 12.38
C LEU A 45 1.39 0.07 13.80
N LYS A 46 2.33 -0.81 14.12
CA LYS A 46 2.50 -1.29 15.48
C LYS A 46 2.83 -0.11 16.38
N GLU A 47 2.21 -0.08 17.56
CA GLU A 47 2.49 0.95 18.56
C GLU A 47 3.99 1.00 18.90
N GLY A 48 4.52 2.22 18.99
CA GLY A 48 5.95 2.48 19.21
C GLY A 48 6.83 2.45 17.96
N VAL A 49 6.30 2.09 16.77
CA VAL A 49 7.02 2.20 15.50
C VAL A 49 6.91 3.63 14.96
N ILE A 50 8.06 4.22 14.61
CA ILE A 50 8.13 5.55 14.00
C ILE A 50 8.41 5.37 12.51
N PRO A 51 7.51 5.80 11.61
CA PRO A 51 7.73 5.68 10.17
C PRO A 51 8.76 6.70 9.67
N ASN A 52 9.28 6.48 8.47
CA ASN A 52 10.00 7.50 7.74
C ASN A 52 9.05 8.66 7.39
N LEU A 53 9.33 9.84 7.94
CA LEU A 53 8.48 11.03 7.76
C LEU A 53 8.34 11.48 6.31
N ASN A 54 9.37 11.27 5.48
CA ASN A 54 9.29 11.59 4.06
C ASN A 54 8.36 10.63 3.32
N ALA A 55 8.37 9.34 3.68
CA ALA A 55 7.45 8.36 3.08
C ALA A 55 6.00 8.71 3.43
N VAL A 56 5.72 9.02 4.71
CA VAL A 56 4.38 9.48 5.14
C VAL A 56 3.93 10.73 4.37
N LEU A 57 4.84 11.69 4.14
CA LEU A 57 4.55 12.90 3.38
C LEU A 57 4.27 12.62 1.89
N ILE A 58 5.07 11.75 1.25
CA ILE A 58 4.89 11.35 -0.16
C ILE A 58 3.54 10.64 -0.34
N ASN A 59 3.25 9.68 0.53
CA ASN A 59 2.02 8.88 0.46
C ASN A 59 0.79 9.67 0.94
N ARG A 60 0.99 10.90 1.45
CA ARG A 60 -0.05 11.75 2.06
C ARG A 60 -0.84 11.05 3.16
N SER A 61 -0.19 10.13 3.87
CA SER A 61 -0.75 9.45 5.03
C SER A 61 -0.75 10.40 6.23
N THR A 62 -1.75 10.27 7.11
CA THR A 62 -1.85 11.09 8.32
C THR A 62 -1.65 10.23 9.55
N VAL A 63 -1.23 10.82 10.68
CA VAL A 63 -1.02 10.07 11.94
C VAL A 63 -2.28 9.33 12.38
N ASN A 64 -3.47 9.84 12.06
CA ASN A 64 -4.74 9.16 12.37
C ASN A 64 -4.98 7.91 11.52
N LEU A 65 -4.30 7.80 10.38
CA LEU A 65 -4.33 6.64 9.48
C LEU A 65 -3.22 5.63 9.80
N LEU A 66 -2.28 5.98 10.68
CA LEU A 66 -1.13 5.16 11.08
C LEU A 66 -1.42 4.33 12.34
#